data_AF-A0A3Q7Y8D4-F1
#
_entry.id   AF-A0A3Q7Y8D4-F1
#
_cell.length_a   1.000
_cell.length_b   1.000
_cell.length_c   1.000
_cell.angle_alpha   90.00
_cell.angle_beta   90.00
_cell.angle_gamma   90.00
#
_symmetry.space_group_name_H-M   'P 1'
#
loop_
_entity.id
_entity.type
_entity.pdbx_description
1 polymer ?
#
loop_
_entity_poly.entity_id
_entity_poly.type
_entity_poly.pdbx_seq_one_letter_code
_entity_poly.pdbx_strand_id
1 'polypeptide(L)'
;MEANGIVHVLQQHVSYLRTFFDMEQITLKYAYARRFVDFIKRLLPFESWCNCYDSKTILSVEIAPICRDDLIYLPPNVASTLENIGPIVICTKVKRSITLLDPFTLKHRLLRDCEYWREPFSYLFTSEQLVKYVVINVDEVHSSEMVTIDGTEYGSSNVEIARVEDFGKNDTRFKIKTHLGNLLKAGDYALGYDLFGINDLPPVILIKKTSYQDEMDSEYQLFLRDLQQQNPILRFVPE
;
A
#
# COMPACT_ATOMS: atom_id res chain seq x y z
N MET A 1 -11.25 -26.66 33.10
CA MET A 1 -9.94 -26.06 32.77
C MET A 1 -10.12 -25.20 31.54
N GLU A 2 -10.09 -23.88 31.69
CA GLU A 2 -10.09 -22.97 30.54
C GLU A 2 -8.74 -23.07 29.84
N ALA A 3 -8.71 -23.58 28.61
CA ALA A 3 -7.50 -23.60 27.80
C ALA A 3 -7.16 -22.17 27.37
N ASN A 4 -5.95 -21.71 27.71
CA ASN A 4 -5.40 -20.47 27.17
C ASN A 4 -4.97 -20.70 25.71
N GLY A 5 -5.25 -19.71 24.86
CA GLY A 5 -4.88 -19.72 23.45
C GLY A 5 -3.85 -18.63 23.17
N ILE A 6 -2.73 -19.00 22.55
CA ILE A 6 -1.71 -18.01 22.15
C ILE A 6 -1.89 -17.72 20.67
N VAL A 7 -1.95 -16.45 20.29
CA VAL A 7 -1.99 -16.01 18.88
C VAL A 7 -0.60 -15.48 18.51
N HIS A 8 0.05 -16.12 17.54
CA HIS A 8 1.28 -15.63 16.92
C HIS A 8 0.92 -14.94 15.62
N VAL A 9 1.42 -13.71 15.42
CA VAL A 9 1.30 -13.01 14.13
C VAL A 9 2.66 -13.13 13.45
N LEU A 10 2.73 -13.93 12.39
CA LEU A 10 4.00 -14.41 11.82
C LEU A 10 4.67 -13.41 10.89
N GLN A 11 3.91 -12.51 10.24
CA GLN A 11 4.48 -11.54 9.32
C GLN A 11 3.69 -10.24 9.35
N GLN A 12 4.43 -9.14 9.58
CA GLN A 12 3.89 -7.80 9.55
C GLN A 12 4.94 -6.81 9.03
N HIS A 13 5.13 -6.83 7.72
CA HIS A 13 5.89 -5.82 7.00
C HIS A 13 4.99 -4.73 6.44
N VAL A 14 3.92 -4.37 7.16
CA VAL A 14 2.96 -3.34 6.73
C VAL A 14 3.19 -2.08 7.57
N SER A 15 3.86 -1.08 6.98
CA SER A 15 4.24 0.19 7.62
C SER A 15 3.08 0.90 8.32
N TYR A 16 1.87 0.81 7.76
CA TYR A 16 0.65 1.43 8.32
C TYR A 16 -0.01 0.62 9.45
N LEU A 17 0.21 -0.70 9.51
CA LEU A 17 -0.35 -1.55 10.57
C LEU A 17 0.57 -1.70 11.78
N ARG A 18 1.81 -1.19 11.73
CA ARG A 18 2.73 -1.18 12.87
C ARG A 18 2.05 -0.71 14.16
N THR A 19 1.25 0.36 14.11
CA THR A 19 0.52 0.86 15.28
C THR A 19 -0.63 -0.04 15.77
N PHE A 20 -1.21 -0.91 14.93
CA PHE A 20 -2.35 -1.76 15.32
C PHE A 20 -1.94 -3.15 15.82
N PHE A 21 -0.80 -3.68 15.37
CA PHE A 21 -0.35 -5.03 15.68
C PHE A 21 1.14 -5.05 16.06
N ASP A 22 1.63 -4.12 16.88
CA ASP A 22 3.00 -4.17 17.45
C ASP A 22 3.25 -5.41 18.36
N MET A 23 2.34 -6.39 18.35
CA MET A 23 2.40 -7.60 19.16
C MET A 23 2.70 -8.79 18.25
N GLU A 24 3.99 -9.16 18.16
CA GLU A 24 4.43 -10.43 17.53
C GLU A 24 3.70 -11.65 18.14
N GLN A 25 3.27 -11.52 19.41
CA GLN A 25 2.50 -12.53 20.14
C GLN A 25 1.46 -11.90 21.07
N ILE A 26 0.23 -12.42 21.05
CA ILE A 26 -0.83 -12.06 21.98
C ILE A 26 -1.34 -13.32 22.67
N THR A 27 -1.27 -13.37 24.01
CA THR A 27 -1.87 -14.47 24.79
C THR A 27 -3.28 -14.08 25.21
N LEU A 28 -4.28 -14.87 24.82
CA LEU A 28 -5.70 -14.64 25.11
C LEU A 28 -6.35 -15.92 25.65
N LYS A 29 -7.56 -15.85 26.22
CA LYS A 29 -8.36 -17.10 26.36
C LYS A 29 -8.71 -17.61 24.96
N TYR A 30 -8.77 -18.92 24.78
CA TYR A 30 -8.99 -19.54 23.46
C TYR A 30 -10.24 -19.01 22.71
N ALA A 31 -11.33 -18.72 23.42
CA ALA A 31 -12.54 -18.15 22.84
C ALA A 31 -12.31 -16.73 22.26
N TYR A 32 -11.51 -15.89 22.95
CA TYR A 32 -11.13 -14.57 22.45
C TYR A 32 -10.11 -14.66 21.32
N ALA A 33 -9.17 -15.61 21.40
CA ALA A 33 -8.21 -15.88 20.33
C ALA A 33 -8.91 -16.23 19.01
N ARG A 34 -9.92 -17.12 19.03
CA ARG A 34 -10.72 -17.41 17.83
C ARG A 34 -11.47 -16.19 17.30
N ARG A 35 -12.13 -15.42 18.18
CA ARG A 35 -12.86 -14.20 17.78
C ARG A 35 -11.93 -13.15 17.17
N PHE A 36 -10.72 -13.03 17.70
CA PHE A 36 -9.69 -12.13 17.19
C PHE A 36 -9.21 -12.56 15.81
N VAL A 37 -8.92 -13.86 15.62
CA VAL A 37 -8.59 -14.39 14.28
C VAL A 37 -9.75 -14.14 13.33
N ASP A 38 -11.00 -14.49 13.69
CA ASP A 38 -12.21 -14.24 12.90
C ASP A 38 -12.44 -12.76 12.55
N PHE A 39 -12.02 -11.86 13.44
CA PHE A 39 -12.03 -10.42 13.21
C PHE A 39 -11.01 -10.02 12.15
N ILE A 40 -9.76 -10.49 12.25
CA ILE A 40 -8.74 -10.26 11.22
C ILE A 40 -9.20 -10.80 9.86
N LYS A 41 -9.81 -12.00 9.82
CA LYS A 41 -10.36 -12.60 8.58
C LYS A 41 -11.35 -11.71 7.84
N ARG A 42 -12.04 -10.83 8.56
CA ARG A 42 -13.03 -9.92 7.98
C ARG A 42 -12.39 -8.64 7.42
N LEU A 43 -11.20 -8.30 7.87
CA LEU A 43 -10.55 -7.02 7.56
C LEU A 43 -9.49 -7.13 6.47
N LEU A 44 -8.68 -8.19 6.49
CA LEU A 44 -7.46 -8.30 5.67
C LEU A 44 -7.32 -9.69 5.05
N PRO A 45 -6.64 -9.83 3.90
CA PRO A 45 -6.17 -11.12 3.42
C PRO A 45 -5.14 -11.71 4.41
N PHE A 46 -5.37 -12.94 4.82
CA PHE A 46 -4.60 -13.63 5.85
C PHE A 46 -4.66 -15.14 5.63
N GLU A 47 -3.63 -15.85 6.09
CA GLU A 47 -3.65 -17.30 6.26
C GLU A 47 -3.55 -17.64 7.75
N SER A 48 -4.20 -18.73 8.19
CA SER A 48 -4.14 -19.13 9.61
C SER A 48 -3.95 -20.63 9.78
N TRP A 49 -3.09 -20.99 10.74
CA TRP A 49 -2.83 -22.37 11.15
C TRP A 49 -3.09 -22.55 12.64
N CYS A 50 -3.46 -23.76 13.06
CA CYS A 50 -3.66 -24.09 14.46
C CYS A 50 -2.81 -25.30 14.86
N ASN A 51 -2.06 -25.16 15.95
CA ASN A 51 -1.24 -26.21 16.53
C ASN A 51 -1.67 -26.45 17.99
N CYS A 52 -1.92 -27.71 18.36
CA CYS A 52 -2.36 -28.08 19.70
C CYS A 52 -1.27 -28.95 20.38
N TYR A 53 -0.71 -28.48 21.49
CA TYR A 53 0.29 -29.22 22.28
C TYR A 53 -0.04 -29.10 23.77
N ASP A 54 -0.06 -30.23 24.51
CA ASP A 54 -0.15 -30.28 25.98
C ASP A 54 -1.06 -29.20 26.61
N SER A 55 -2.35 -29.19 26.22
CA SER A 55 -3.41 -28.26 26.68
C SER A 55 -3.26 -26.77 26.29
N LYS A 56 -2.23 -26.41 25.53
CA LYS A 56 -2.05 -25.09 24.91
C LYS A 56 -2.41 -25.15 23.43
N THR A 57 -3.25 -24.23 22.99
CA THR A 57 -3.56 -24.07 21.57
C THR A 57 -2.88 -22.82 21.04
N ILE A 58 -2.05 -22.98 20.01
CA ILE A 58 -1.36 -21.90 19.33
C ILE A 58 -2.07 -21.67 18.00
N LEU A 59 -2.55 -20.44 17.79
CA LEU A 59 -3.08 -19.97 16.52
C LEU A 59 -2.02 -19.09 15.86
N SER A 60 -1.57 -19.46 14.68
CA SER A 60 -0.64 -18.64 13.90
C SER A 60 -1.42 -17.96 12.78
N VAL A 61 -1.18 -16.67 12.58
CA VAL A 61 -1.81 -15.85 11.54
C VAL A 61 -0.71 -15.16 10.74
N GLU A 62 -0.78 -15.25 9.42
CA GLU A 62 0.07 -14.50 8.50
C GLU A 62 -0.80 -13.54 7.70
N ILE A 63 -0.37 -12.27 7.61
CA ILE A 63 -1.06 -11.23 6.84
C ILE A 63 -0.26 -11.00 5.56
N ALA A 64 -0.95 -10.81 4.44
CA ALA A 64 -0.28 -10.53 3.18
C ALA A 64 0.66 -9.32 3.32
N PRO A 65 1.97 -9.43 3.01
CA PRO A 65 2.95 -8.36 3.15
C PRO A 65 2.84 -7.33 2.00
N ILE A 66 1.64 -6.81 1.74
CA ILE A 66 1.37 -5.81 0.70
C ILE A 66 0.58 -4.65 1.33
N CYS A 67 1.03 -3.43 1.09
CA CYS A 67 0.39 -2.21 1.56
C CYS A 67 -0.23 -1.43 0.39
N ARG A 68 -1.13 -0.51 0.75
CA ARG A 68 -1.55 0.53 -0.18
C ARG A 68 -0.33 1.38 -0.58
N ASP A 69 -0.30 1.76 -1.85
CA ASP A 69 0.73 2.56 -2.52
C ASP A 69 2.07 1.84 -2.74
N ASP A 70 2.17 0.54 -2.46
CA ASP A 70 3.35 -0.27 -2.79
C ASP A 70 3.47 -0.51 -4.30
N LEU A 71 4.70 -0.49 -4.80
CA LEU A 71 5.04 -0.90 -6.17
C LEU A 71 5.43 -2.37 -6.15
N ILE A 72 4.83 -3.17 -7.02
CA ILE A 72 4.97 -4.63 -7.03
C ILE A 72 5.48 -5.07 -8.39
N TYR A 73 6.47 -5.97 -8.37
CA TYR A 73 6.88 -6.74 -9.53
C TYR A 73 6.22 -8.13 -9.47
N LEU A 74 5.23 -8.37 -10.33
CA LEU A 74 4.55 -9.65 -10.42
C LEU A 74 5.42 -10.68 -11.16
N PRO A 75 5.64 -11.86 -10.58
CA PRO A 75 6.23 -12.98 -11.30
C PRO A 75 5.41 -13.30 -12.57
N PRO A 76 6.05 -13.72 -13.68
CA PRO A 76 5.36 -13.95 -14.95
C PRO A 76 4.18 -14.95 -14.89
N ASN A 77 4.28 -15.97 -14.03
CA ASN A 77 3.21 -16.94 -13.76
C ASN A 77 1.98 -16.27 -13.12
N VAL A 78 2.21 -15.38 -12.14
CA VAL A 78 1.15 -14.63 -11.46
C VAL A 78 0.52 -13.64 -12.43
N ALA A 79 1.33 -12.87 -13.15
CA ALA A 79 0.86 -11.88 -14.14
C ALA A 79 -0.03 -12.52 -15.22
N SER A 80 0.36 -13.71 -15.71
CA SER A 80 -0.43 -14.49 -16.68
C SER A 80 -1.78 -14.93 -16.11
N THR A 81 -1.81 -15.39 -14.86
CA THR A 81 -3.02 -15.83 -14.16
C THR A 81 -3.99 -14.68 -13.91
N LEU A 82 -3.47 -13.46 -13.73
CA LEU A 82 -4.27 -12.24 -13.53
C LEU A 82 -4.72 -11.62 -14.87
N GLU A 83 -5.12 -12.48 -15.80
CA GLU A 83 -5.47 -12.19 -17.20
C GLU A 83 -4.50 -11.20 -17.88
N ASN A 84 -3.21 -11.53 -17.77
CA ASN A 84 -2.12 -10.83 -18.42
C ASN A 84 -2.09 -9.33 -18.10
N ILE A 85 -2.21 -9.01 -16.81
CA ILE A 85 -1.85 -7.70 -16.26
C ILE A 85 -0.33 -7.52 -16.40
N GLY A 86 0.15 -6.29 -16.61
CA GLY A 86 1.59 -6.04 -16.74
C GLY A 86 2.39 -6.52 -15.52
N PRO A 87 3.70 -6.78 -15.66
CA PRO A 87 4.55 -7.24 -14.57
C PRO A 87 4.75 -6.19 -13.48
N ILE A 88 4.51 -4.91 -13.78
CA ILE A 88 4.61 -3.81 -12.81
C ILE A 88 3.20 -3.34 -12.47
N VAL A 89 2.85 -3.42 -11.19
CA VAL A 89 1.55 -2.99 -10.68
C VAL A 89 1.68 -2.20 -9.40
N ILE A 90 0.71 -1.35 -9.16
CA ILE A 90 0.57 -0.56 -7.94
C ILE A 90 -0.55 -1.17 -7.11
N CYS A 91 -0.34 -1.34 -5.81
CA CYS A 91 -1.44 -1.67 -4.91
C CYS A 91 -2.22 -0.39 -4.55
N THR A 92 -3.42 -0.22 -5.09
CA THR A 92 -4.23 0.98 -4.82
C THR A 92 -5.05 0.87 -3.54
N LYS A 93 -5.33 -0.37 -3.11
CA LYS A 93 -6.21 -0.63 -1.97
C LYS A 93 -5.95 -2.01 -1.36
N VAL A 94 -5.85 -2.04 -0.04
CA VAL A 94 -5.82 -3.27 0.76
C VAL A 94 -6.98 -3.24 1.74
N LYS A 95 -7.95 -4.14 1.55
CA LYS A 95 -9.02 -4.45 2.51
C LYS A 95 -9.07 -5.96 2.66
N ARG A 96 -10.24 -6.60 2.59
CA ARG A 96 -10.37 -8.07 2.46
C ARG A 96 -9.79 -8.62 1.15
N SER A 97 -9.61 -7.76 0.17
CA SER A 97 -9.00 -8.04 -1.13
C SER A 97 -7.96 -6.97 -1.44
N ILE A 98 -7.02 -7.32 -2.31
CA ILE A 98 -5.95 -6.44 -2.79
C ILE A 98 -6.36 -5.95 -4.18
N THR A 99 -6.47 -4.64 -4.37
CA THR A 99 -6.67 -4.06 -5.70
C THR A 99 -5.32 -3.68 -6.28
N LEU A 100 -5.00 -4.23 -7.45
CA LEU A 100 -3.80 -3.97 -8.22
C LEU A 100 -4.16 -3.15 -9.46
N LEU A 101 -3.31 -2.20 -9.83
CA LEU A 101 -3.45 -1.36 -11.02
C LEU A 101 -2.14 -1.35 -11.80
N ASP A 102 -2.19 -1.67 -13.09
CA ASP A 102 -1.09 -1.43 -14.03
C ASP A 102 -1.08 0.06 -14.42
N PRO A 103 -0.03 0.82 -14.08
CA PRO A 103 0.02 2.26 -14.33
C PRO A 103 0.16 2.64 -15.81
N PHE A 104 0.50 1.68 -16.68
CA PHE A 104 0.75 1.93 -18.10
C PHE A 104 -0.45 1.59 -18.99
N THR A 105 -1.20 0.56 -18.60
CA THR A 105 -2.34 0.04 -19.36
C THR A 105 -3.69 0.36 -18.73
N LEU A 106 -3.72 0.88 -17.50
CA LEU A 106 -4.93 1.09 -16.68
C LEU A 106 -5.72 -0.19 -16.37
N LYS A 107 -5.19 -1.37 -16.72
CA LYS A 107 -5.77 -2.64 -16.31
C LYS A 107 -5.69 -2.77 -14.80
N HIS A 108 -6.78 -3.18 -14.17
CA HIS A 108 -6.81 -3.38 -12.73
C HIS A 108 -7.41 -4.75 -12.40
N ARG A 109 -7.02 -5.27 -11.23
CA ARG A 109 -7.47 -6.56 -10.73
C ARG A 109 -7.74 -6.49 -9.25
N LEU A 110 -8.86 -7.11 -8.87
CA LEU A 110 -9.17 -7.37 -7.48
C LEU A 110 -8.77 -8.81 -7.15
N LEU A 111 -7.71 -8.95 -6.36
CA LEU A 111 -7.19 -10.22 -5.90
C LEU A 111 -7.81 -10.57 -4.56
N ARG A 112 -8.54 -11.69 -4.48
CA ARG A 112 -9.10 -12.19 -3.22
C ARG A 112 -8.02 -12.87 -2.41
N ASP A 113 -8.27 -12.96 -1.10
CA ASP A 113 -7.44 -13.67 -0.12
C ASP A 113 -6.98 -15.05 -0.60
N CYS A 114 -7.93 -15.91 -1.02
CA CYS A 114 -7.60 -17.26 -1.51
C CYS A 114 -6.83 -17.30 -2.84
N GLU A 115 -6.83 -16.22 -3.61
CA GLU A 115 -6.08 -16.13 -4.86
C GLU A 115 -4.65 -15.67 -4.59
N TYR A 116 -4.46 -14.76 -3.63
CA TYR A 116 -3.13 -14.34 -3.19
C TYR A 116 -2.33 -15.52 -2.59
N TRP A 117 -2.91 -16.27 -1.64
CA TRP A 117 -2.21 -17.36 -0.96
C TRP A 117 -1.93 -18.60 -1.83
N ARG A 118 -2.47 -18.67 -3.05
CA ARG A 118 -2.10 -19.72 -4.00
C ARG A 118 -0.71 -19.51 -4.59
N GLU A 119 -0.38 -18.26 -4.89
CA GLU A 119 0.91 -17.85 -5.45
C GLU A 119 1.31 -16.49 -4.84
N PRO A 120 1.77 -16.48 -3.58
CA PRO A 120 2.10 -15.25 -2.87
C PRO A 120 3.29 -14.53 -3.51
N PHE A 121 3.23 -13.20 -3.50
CA PHE A 121 4.28 -12.31 -4.01
C PHE A 121 4.50 -11.15 -3.04
N SER A 122 5.63 -10.45 -3.18
CA SER A 122 6.03 -9.33 -2.32
C SER A 122 6.17 -8.03 -3.11
N TYR A 123 6.33 -6.92 -2.40
CA TYR A 123 6.57 -5.61 -2.98
C TYR A 123 7.99 -5.49 -3.55
N LEU A 124 8.16 -4.59 -4.52
CA LEU A 124 9.45 -4.10 -5.01
C LEU A 124 9.90 -2.85 -4.24
N PHE A 125 8.97 -1.93 -3.99
CA PHE A 125 9.17 -0.73 -3.17
C PHE A 125 7.97 -0.50 -2.26
N THR A 126 8.22 0.00 -1.06
CA THR A 126 7.17 0.34 -0.09
C THR A 126 6.83 1.83 -0.13
N SER A 127 5.62 2.17 0.30
CA SER A 127 5.17 3.57 0.38
C SER A 127 6.09 4.52 1.18
N GLU A 128 6.99 4.01 2.02
CA GLU A 128 8.01 4.80 2.75
C GLU A 128 9.07 5.41 1.83
N GLN A 129 9.26 4.85 0.63
CA GLN A 129 10.28 5.29 -0.34
C GLN A 129 9.72 6.28 -1.38
N LEU A 130 8.52 6.79 -1.17
CA LEU A 130 7.89 7.75 -2.07
C LEU A 130 8.58 9.11 -2.02
N VAL A 131 8.90 9.65 -3.19
CA VAL A 131 9.50 10.98 -3.37
C VAL A 131 8.44 11.96 -3.89
N LYS A 132 8.52 13.21 -3.46
CA LYS A 132 7.59 14.27 -3.85
C LYS A 132 8.01 14.93 -5.17
N TYR A 133 7.08 15.03 -6.09
CA TYR A 133 7.22 15.66 -7.40
C TYR A 133 6.21 16.79 -7.56
N VAL A 134 6.61 17.83 -8.27
CA VAL A 134 5.72 18.89 -8.76
C VAL A 134 5.39 18.63 -10.23
N VAL A 135 4.12 18.79 -10.57
CA VAL A 135 3.60 18.64 -11.92
C VAL A 135 3.76 19.97 -12.66
N ILE A 136 4.50 19.95 -13.76
CA ILE A 136 4.78 21.13 -14.59
C ILE A 136 3.73 21.23 -15.69
N ASN A 137 3.47 20.11 -16.39
CA ASN A 137 2.49 20.04 -17.46
C ASN A 137 1.82 18.66 -17.52
N VAL A 138 0.59 18.61 -18.02
CA VAL A 138 -0.20 17.39 -18.20
C VAL A 138 -0.86 17.45 -19.58
N ASP A 139 -0.65 16.42 -20.39
CA ASP A 139 -1.36 16.29 -21.68
C ASP A 139 -2.85 16.01 -21.43
N GLU A 140 -3.72 16.51 -22.31
CA GLU A 140 -5.16 16.31 -22.20
C GLU A 140 -5.54 14.82 -22.28
N VAL A 141 -6.44 14.38 -21.40
CA VAL A 141 -6.97 13.01 -21.40
C VAL A 141 -8.38 13.03 -21.99
N HIS A 142 -8.60 12.23 -23.03
CA HIS A 142 -9.94 12.03 -23.56
C HIS A 142 -10.75 11.11 -22.65
N SER A 143 -12.04 11.42 -22.46
CA SER A 143 -12.94 10.64 -21.60
C SER A 143 -13.07 9.17 -22.01
N SER A 144 -12.86 8.85 -23.30
CA SER A 144 -12.84 7.48 -23.82
C SER A 144 -11.66 6.64 -23.33
N GLU A 145 -10.63 7.27 -22.77
CA GLU A 145 -9.40 6.63 -22.30
C GLU A 145 -9.31 6.58 -20.78
N MET A 146 -10.42 6.90 -20.10
CA MET A 146 -10.52 6.88 -18.64
C MET A 146 -11.11 5.56 -18.13
N VAL A 147 -10.69 5.16 -16.93
CA VAL A 147 -11.21 3.97 -16.23
C VAL A 147 -11.57 4.37 -14.80
N THR A 148 -12.81 4.11 -14.40
CA THR A 148 -13.25 4.29 -13.02
C THR A 148 -12.89 3.05 -12.19
N ILE A 149 -12.06 3.24 -11.16
CA ILE A 149 -11.67 2.19 -10.23
C ILE A 149 -12.01 2.68 -8.83
N ASP A 150 -12.88 1.94 -8.13
CA ASP A 150 -13.30 2.28 -6.76
C ASP A 150 -13.82 3.73 -6.60
N GLY A 151 -14.50 4.26 -7.63
CA GLY A 151 -15.04 5.63 -7.66
C GLY A 151 -14.03 6.72 -8.03
N THR A 152 -12.77 6.35 -8.30
CA THR A 152 -11.75 7.27 -8.81
C THR A 152 -11.59 7.08 -10.31
N GLU A 153 -11.66 8.17 -11.09
CA GLU A 153 -11.48 8.13 -12.54
C GLU A 153 -10.01 8.35 -12.89
N TYR A 154 -9.35 7.24 -13.24
CA TYR A 154 -7.97 7.24 -13.73
C TYR A 154 -7.95 7.50 -15.23
N GLY A 155 -6.87 8.10 -15.71
CA GLY A 155 -6.70 8.43 -17.11
C GLY A 155 -5.24 8.43 -17.48
N SER A 156 -4.90 7.83 -18.62
CA SER A 156 -3.51 7.77 -19.05
C SER A 156 -3.12 9.09 -19.70
N SER A 157 -2.03 9.71 -19.24
CA SER A 157 -1.50 10.94 -19.84
C SER A 157 0.03 10.96 -19.79
N ASN A 158 0.66 11.72 -20.68
CA ASN A 158 2.06 12.11 -20.46
C ASN A 158 2.10 13.36 -19.59
N VAL A 159 3.01 13.34 -18.63
CA VAL A 159 3.23 14.46 -17.71
C VAL A 159 4.69 14.86 -17.70
N GLU A 160 4.92 16.17 -17.56
CA GLU A 160 6.23 16.72 -17.26
C GLU A 160 6.29 17.05 -15.78
N ILE A 161 7.29 16.50 -15.08
CA ILE A 161 7.45 16.62 -13.63
C ILE A 161 8.89 16.97 -13.26
N ALA A 162 9.06 17.54 -12.07
CA ALA A 162 10.35 17.72 -11.43
C ALA A 162 10.28 17.28 -9.97
N ARG A 163 11.40 16.85 -9.39
CA ARG A 163 11.45 16.59 -7.94
C ARG A 163 11.30 17.91 -7.20
N VAL A 164 10.55 17.93 -6.11
CA VAL A 164 10.36 19.16 -5.32
C VAL A 164 11.69 19.68 -4.78
N GLU A 165 12.61 18.79 -4.40
CA GLU A 165 13.93 19.17 -3.88
C GLU A 165 14.84 19.85 -4.92
N ASP A 166 14.62 19.52 -6.19
CA ASP A 166 15.36 20.01 -7.35
C ASP A 166 14.73 21.27 -7.96
N PHE A 167 13.43 21.45 -7.75
CA PHE A 167 12.66 22.53 -8.35
C PHE A 167 13.18 23.91 -7.93
N GLY A 168 13.62 24.70 -8.91
CA GLY A 168 14.22 26.03 -8.69
C GLY A 168 15.70 26.01 -8.30
N LYS A 169 16.31 24.83 -8.14
CA LYS A 169 17.77 24.67 -7.96
C LYS A 169 18.44 24.16 -9.23
N ASN A 170 17.78 23.27 -9.96
CA ASN A 170 18.23 22.77 -11.26
C ASN A 170 17.06 22.68 -12.26
N ASP A 171 17.40 22.40 -13.52
CA ASP A 171 16.45 22.23 -14.63
C ASP A 171 16.16 20.74 -14.93
N THR A 172 16.39 19.83 -13.98
CA THR A 172 16.13 18.40 -14.20
C THR A 172 14.62 18.14 -14.22
N ARG A 173 14.13 17.65 -15.36
CA ARG A 173 12.71 17.34 -15.58
C ARG A 173 12.56 15.96 -16.20
N PHE A 174 11.47 15.29 -15.86
CA PHE A 174 11.12 13.98 -16.38
C PHE A 174 9.83 14.08 -17.17
N LYS A 175 9.82 13.49 -18.37
CA LYS A 175 8.61 13.24 -19.15
C LYS A 175 8.25 11.78 -19.01
N ILE A 176 7.11 11.50 -18.39
CA ILE A 176 6.67 10.13 -18.10
C ILE A 176 5.21 9.94 -18.48
N LYS A 177 4.82 8.68 -18.70
CA LYS A 177 3.41 8.29 -18.82
C LYS A 177 2.88 7.92 -17.44
N THR A 178 1.70 8.41 -17.08
CA THR A 178 1.06 8.17 -15.78
C THR A 178 -0.40 7.79 -15.92
N HIS A 179 -0.91 7.05 -14.93
CA HIS A 179 -2.32 6.71 -14.77
C HIS A 179 -3.13 7.81 -14.08
N LEU A 180 -2.46 8.83 -13.53
CA LEU A 180 -3.07 9.94 -12.79
C LEU A 180 -3.44 11.13 -13.71
N GLY A 181 -3.45 10.97 -15.03
CA GLY A 181 -3.63 12.06 -15.99
C GLY A 181 -4.90 12.88 -15.77
N ASN A 182 -6.02 12.21 -15.50
CA ASN A 182 -7.30 12.89 -15.20
C ASN A 182 -7.32 13.58 -13.81
N LEU A 183 -6.42 13.19 -12.91
CA LEU A 183 -6.40 13.66 -11.53
C LEU A 183 -5.44 14.84 -11.34
N LEU A 184 -4.39 14.91 -12.15
CA LEU A 184 -3.33 15.90 -12.07
C LEU A 184 -3.62 17.13 -12.93
N LYS A 185 -3.19 18.29 -12.43
CA LYS A 185 -3.12 19.56 -13.13
C LYS A 185 -1.73 20.16 -12.95
N ALA A 186 -1.35 21.06 -13.85
CA ALA A 186 -0.13 21.84 -13.68
C ALA A 186 -0.14 22.59 -12.33
N GLY A 187 0.96 22.51 -11.60
CA GLY A 187 1.13 23.06 -10.25
C GLY A 187 0.73 22.11 -9.11
N ASP A 188 0.12 20.95 -9.40
CA ASP A 188 -0.17 19.96 -8.37
C ASP A 188 1.11 19.25 -7.89
N TYR A 189 1.03 18.65 -6.71
CA TYR A 189 2.05 17.74 -6.20
C TYR A 189 1.59 16.29 -6.31
N ALA A 190 2.55 15.40 -6.55
CA ALA A 190 2.35 13.96 -6.57
C ALA A 190 3.49 13.23 -5.89
N LEU A 191 3.19 12.09 -5.30
CA LEU A 191 4.17 11.16 -4.76
C LEU A 191 4.44 10.06 -5.78
N GLY A 192 5.69 9.70 -5.97
CA GLY A 192 6.11 8.67 -6.91
C GLY A 192 7.44 8.02 -6.53
N TYR A 193 7.70 6.86 -7.11
CA TYR A 193 9.00 6.19 -6.95
C TYR A 193 9.99 6.74 -7.96
N ASP A 194 11.18 7.07 -7.47
CA ASP A 194 12.34 7.33 -8.29
C ASP A 194 12.98 5.99 -8.69
N LEU A 195 12.90 5.67 -9.97
CA LEU A 195 13.38 4.41 -10.55
C LEU A 195 14.54 4.66 -11.52
N PHE A 196 15.14 5.85 -11.46
CA PHE A 196 16.24 6.21 -12.34
C PHE A 196 17.40 5.22 -12.18
N GLY A 197 17.81 4.60 -13.29
CA GLY A 197 18.87 3.60 -13.31
C GLY A 197 18.42 2.15 -13.14
N ILE A 198 17.12 1.88 -12.97
CA ILE A 198 16.56 0.53 -13.05
C ILE A 198 16.24 0.22 -14.51
N ASN A 199 16.88 -0.81 -15.07
CA ASN A 199 16.67 -1.22 -16.45
C ASN A 199 15.20 -1.65 -16.67
N ASP A 200 14.70 -1.40 -17.89
CA ASP A 200 13.35 -1.76 -18.35
C ASP A 200 12.17 -1.08 -17.61
N LEU A 201 12.43 -0.12 -16.71
CA LEU A 201 11.42 0.71 -16.07
C LEU A 201 11.53 2.18 -16.51
N PRO A 202 10.42 2.94 -16.52
CA PRO A 202 10.50 4.39 -16.68
C PRO A 202 11.26 5.01 -15.50
N PRO A 203 11.86 6.19 -15.67
CA PRO A 203 12.66 6.82 -14.61
C PRO A 203 11.83 7.19 -13.37
N VAL A 204 10.52 7.41 -13.51
CA VAL A 204 9.61 7.72 -12.41
C VAL A 204 8.25 7.09 -12.67
N ILE A 205 7.63 6.54 -11.62
CA ILE A 205 6.22 6.14 -11.61
C ILE A 205 5.51 6.93 -10.51
N LEU A 206 4.57 7.80 -10.89
CA LEU A 206 3.71 8.48 -9.92
C LEU A 206 2.67 7.50 -9.38
N ILE A 207 2.41 7.59 -8.08
CA ILE A 207 1.53 6.67 -7.33
C ILE A 207 0.25 7.36 -6.89
N LYS A 208 0.37 8.56 -6.30
CA LYS A 208 -0.80 9.32 -5.85
C LYS A 208 -0.58 10.82 -5.96
N LYS A 209 -1.67 11.54 -6.26
CA LYS A 209 -1.73 12.99 -6.07
C LYS A 209 -1.71 13.27 -4.57
N THR A 210 -0.98 14.30 -4.16
CA THR A 210 -1.01 14.82 -2.79
C THR A 210 -1.59 16.22 -2.82
N SER A 211 -2.46 16.51 -1.85
CA SER A 211 -2.99 17.85 -1.65
C SER A 211 -2.23 18.55 -0.52
N TYR A 212 -2.36 19.88 -0.44
CA TYR A 212 -1.84 20.65 0.70
C TYR A 212 -2.44 20.21 2.05
N GLN A 213 -3.67 19.70 2.06
CA GLN A 213 -4.31 19.21 3.28
C GLN A 213 -3.62 17.94 3.80
N ASP A 214 -3.20 17.05 2.92
CA ASP A 214 -2.48 15.81 3.28
C ASP A 214 -1.13 16.12 3.94
N GLU A 215 -0.48 17.21 3.53
CA GLU A 215 0.76 17.70 4.15
C GLU A 215 0.52 18.25 5.56
N MET A 216 -0.51 19.09 5.73
CA MET A 216 -0.87 19.60 7.05
C MET A 216 -1.24 18.47 8.02
N ASP A 217 -2.00 17.47 7.57
CA ASP A 217 -2.37 16.33 8.39
C ASP A 217 -1.13 15.50 8.76
N SER A 218 -0.19 15.31 7.83
CA SER A 218 1.07 14.60 8.09
C SER A 218 1.94 15.32 9.12
N GLU A 219 2.12 16.65 8.97
CA GLU A 219 2.86 17.47 9.94
C GLU A 219 2.20 17.47 11.32
N TYR A 220 0.86 17.53 11.37
CA TYR A 220 0.11 17.46 12.61
C TYR A 220 0.28 16.11 13.31
N GLN A 221 0.24 15.00 12.56
CA GLN A 221 0.48 13.66 13.11
C GLN A 221 1.92 13.49 13.61
N LEU A 222 2.91 14.04 12.89
CA LEU A 222 4.30 14.09 13.35
C LEU A 222 4.42 14.87 14.67
N PHE A 223 3.81 16.05 14.75
CA PHE A 223 3.76 16.84 15.97
C PHE A 223 3.12 16.08 17.14
N LEU A 224 1.98 15.42 16.92
CA LEU A 224 1.33 14.60 17.95
C LEU A 224 2.23 13.44 18.39
N ARG A 225 2.94 12.79 17.47
CA ARG A 225 3.88 11.72 17.77
C ARG A 225 5.04 12.21 18.65
N ASP A 226 5.58 13.39 18.34
CA ASP A 226 6.64 14.01 19.12
C ASP A 226 6.15 14.35 20.53
N LEU A 227 4.93 14.90 20.66
CA LEU A 227 4.31 15.14 21.96
C LEU A 227 4.10 13.86 22.77
N GLN A 228 3.71 12.76 22.13
CA GLN A 228 3.54 11.45 22.77
C GLN A 228 4.89 10.82 23.18
N GLN A 229 5.96 11.06 22.41
CA GLN A 229 7.31 10.63 22.78
C GLN A 229 7.86 11.44 23.96
N GLN A 230 7.54 12.73 24.02
CA GLN A 230 7.96 13.63 25.11
C GLN A 230 7.09 13.48 26.37
N ASN A 231 5.87 12.93 26.28
CA ASN A 231 4.94 12.75 27.40
C ASN A 231 4.37 11.32 27.45
N PRO A 232 4.98 10.39 28.21
CA PRO A 232 4.59 8.98 28.25
C PRO A 232 3.15 8.70 28.72
N ILE A 233 2.50 9.66 29.38
CA ILE A 233 1.16 9.55 29.95
C ILE A 233 0.07 9.60 28.87
N LEU A 234 0.36 10.16 27.69
CA LEU A 234 -0.61 10.32 26.59
C LEU A 234 -0.83 9.03 25.76
N ARG A 235 -0.28 7.88 26.16
CA ARG A 235 -0.36 6.62 25.40
C ARG A 235 -1.70 5.89 25.43
N PHE A 236 -2.71 6.39 26.14
CA PHE A 236 -4.02 5.72 26.22
C PHE A 236 -5.18 6.70 26.19
N VAL A 237 -5.72 6.95 25.00
CA VAL A 237 -7.14 7.26 24.83
C VAL A 237 -7.60 6.56 23.54
N PRO A 238 -8.24 5.38 23.63
CA PRO A 238 -9.00 4.87 22.49
C PRO A 238 -10.37 5.59 22.46
N GLU A 239 -10.77 6.04 21.26
CA GLU A 239 -12.18 6.31 20.96
C GLU A 239 -13.01 5.00 20.99
#